data_AF-A0A7C6H0D1-F1
#
_entry.id   AF-A0A7C6H0D1-F1
#
_cell.length_a   1.000
_cell.length_b   1.000
_cell.length_c   1.000
_cell.angle_alpha   90.00
_cell.angle_beta   90.00
_cell.angle_gamma   90.00
#
_symmetry.space_group_name_H-M   'P 1'
#
loop_
_entity.id
_entity.type
_entity.pdbx_description
1 polymer ?
#
loop_
_entity_poly.entity_id
_entity_poly.type
_entity_poly.pdbx_seq_one_letter_code
_entity_poly.pdbx_strand_id
1 'polypeptide(L)'
;MELMEFITVMLLTLGLFLLLAGIFTAYFGSGKSRIIGVVLLIVGLLVGIIWVFLDYSGVISVNLTDVIWTAFVNILAAAIGALIAIGAFLLAIMKS
;
A
#
# COMPACT_ATOMS: atom_id res chain seq x y z
N MET A 1 -7.30 -14.51 0.00
CA MET A 1 -5.92 -14.02 -0.06
C MET A 1 -5.13 -14.86 0.92
N GLU A 2 -4.13 -15.56 0.43
CA GLU A 2 -3.22 -16.36 1.25
C GLU A 2 -2.26 -15.45 2.03
N LEU A 3 -1.62 -15.98 3.08
CA LEU A 3 -0.71 -15.19 3.93
C LEU A 3 0.43 -14.54 3.13
N MET A 4 0.98 -15.26 2.16
CA MET A 4 2.11 -14.78 1.34
C MET A 4 1.69 -13.67 0.37
N GLU A 5 0.46 -13.73 -0.15
CA GLU A 5 -0.12 -12.67 -0.97
C GLU A 5 -0.35 -11.41 -0.13
N PHE A 6 -0.87 -11.57 1.09
CA PHE A 6 -1.05 -10.45 2.03
C PHE A 6 0.29 -9.78 2.38
N ILE A 7 1.30 -10.56 2.75
CA ILE A 7 2.65 -10.05 3.04
C ILE A 7 3.21 -9.32 1.81
N THR A 8 2.97 -9.84 0.60
CA THR A 8 3.39 -9.18 -0.64
C THR A 8 2.72 -7.83 -0.84
N VAL A 9 1.38 -7.77 -0.70
CA VAL A 9 0.66 -6.48 -0.78
C VAL A 9 1.19 -5.52 0.27
N MET A 10 1.35 -5.96 1.52
CA MET A 10 1.85 -5.12 2.61
C MET A 10 3.25 -4.56 2.32
N LEU A 11 4.21 -5.42 1.95
CA LEU A 11 5.60 -5.00 1.71
C LEU A 11 5.72 -4.09 0.49
N LEU A 12 5.07 -4.43 -0.62
CA LEU A 12 5.17 -3.64 -1.85
C LEU A 12 4.45 -2.28 -1.73
N THR A 13 3.29 -2.23 -1.08
CA THR A 13 2.61 -0.96 -0.82
C THR A 13 3.40 -0.11 0.17
N LEU A 14 3.92 -0.69 1.26
CA LEU A 14 4.82 0.01 2.20
C LEU A 14 6.02 0.60 1.47
N GLY A 15 6.73 -0.22 0.68
CA GLY A 15 7.89 0.22 -0.09
C GLY A 15 7.55 1.37 -1.04
N LEU A 16 6.45 1.24 -1.79
CA LEU A 16 5.98 2.29 -2.71
C LEU A 16 5.66 3.60 -1.98
N PHE A 17 4.91 3.55 -0.89
CA PHE A 17 4.54 4.77 -0.15
C PHE A 17 5.74 5.40 0.56
N LEU A 18 6.68 4.61 1.07
CA LEU A 18 7.95 5.12 1.61
C LEU A 18 8.79 5.81 0.53
N LEU A 19 8.85 5.23 -0.68
CA LEU A 19 9.52 5.85 -1.82
C LEU A 19 8.87 7.17 -2.21
N LEU A 20 7.55 7.19 -2.39
CA LEU A 20 6.83 8.41 -2.77
C LEU A 20 6.96 9.50 -1.68
N ALA A 21 6.71 9.15 -0.42
CA ALA A 21 6.87 10.07 0.71
C ALA A 21 8.32 10.56 0.83
N GLY A 22 9.29 9.67 0.66
CA GLY A 22 10.71 9.98 0.69
C GLY A 22 11.13 10.93 -0.43
N ILE A 23 10.71 10.69 -1.67
CA ILE A 23 10.96 11.57 -2.82
C ILE A 23 10.39 12.96 -2.55
N PHE A 24 9.12 13.07 -2.18
CA PHE A 24 8.50 14.37 -1.93
C PHE A 24 9.15 15.09 -0.73
N THR A 25 9.46 14.37 0.34
CA THR A 25 10.07 14.96 1.54
C THR A 25 11.53 15.36 1.29
N ALA A 26 12.30 14.60 0.52
CA ALA A 26 13.67 14.94 0.17
C ALA A 26 13.72 16.15 -0.79
N TYR A 27 12.78 16.21 -1.75
CA TYR A 27 12.72 17.29 -2.73
C TYR A 27 12.21 18.60 -2.12
N PHE A 28 11.08 18.58 -1.40
CA PHE A 28 10.46 19.78 -0.85
C PHE A 28 10.93 20.13 0.57
N GLY A 29 11.57 19.20 1.29
CA GLY A 29 12.05 19.43 2.64
C GLY A 29 13.27 20.34 2.72
N SER A 30 13.43 21.01 3.86
CA SER A 30 14.60 21.80 4.22
C SER A 30 15.23 21.32 5.54
N GLY A 31 16.54 21.49 5.69
CA GLY A 31 17.29 21.09 6.88
C GLY A 31 17.07 19.62 7.27
N LYS A 32 16.61 19.40 8.50
CA LYS A 32 16.36 18.05 9.05
C LYS A 32 15.26 17.27 8.30
N SER A 33 14.23 17.95 7.80
CA SER A 33 13.13 17.29 7.08
C SER A 33 13.62 16.62 5.79
N ARG A 34 14.52 17.29 5.05
CA ARG A 34 15.15 16.72 3.84
C ARG A 34 15.86 15.40 4.12
N ILE A 35 16.62 15.33 5.22
CA ILE A 35 17.37 14.13 5.62
C ILE A 35 16.39 12.98 5.90
N ILE A 36 15.28 13.24 6.59
CA ILE A 36 14.25 12.22 6.82
C ILE A 36 13.69 11.71 5.49
N GLY A 37 13.43 12.60 4.53
CA GLY A 37 13.00 12.20 3.19
C GLY A 37 13.97 11.23 2.50
N VAL A 38 15.27 11.50 2.57
CA VAL A 38 16.30 10.61 2.02
C VAL A 38 16.29 9.26 2.74
N VAL A 39 16.16 9.25 4.08
CA VAL A 39 16.06 8.00 4.86
C VAL A 39 14.84 7.19 4.43
N LEU A 40 13.66 7.81 4.31
CA LEU A 40 12.44 7.14 3.86
C LEU A 40 12.60 6.54 2.45
N LEU A 41 13.27 7.25 1.55
CA LEU A 41 13.56 6.77 0.20
C LEU A 41 14.45 5.53 0.23
N ILE A 42 15.55 5.56 0.99
CA ILE A 42 16.46 4.41 1.12
C ILE A 42 15.73 3.21 1.71
N VAL A 43 14.95 3.40 2.79
CA VAL A 43 14.20 2.31 3.42
C VAL A 43 13.16 1.74 2.46
N GLY A 44 12.40 2.58 1.74
CA GLY A 44 11.43 2.13 0.75
C GLY A 44 12.07 1.30 -0.37
N LEU A 45 13.25 1.73 -0.85
CA LEU A 45 14.02 0.99 -1.85
C LEU A 45 14.50 -0.36 -1.31
N LEU A 46 15.03 -0.39 -0.08
CA LEU A 46 15.48 -1.62 0.57
C LEU A 46 14.35 -2.62 0.75
N VAL A 47 13.15 -2.17 1.13
CA VAL A 47 11.97 -3.05 1.24
C VAL A 47 11.64 -3.70 -0.11
N GLY A 48 11.65 -2.94 -1.20
CA GLY A 48 11.44 -3.48 -2.54
C GLY A 48 12.52 -4.48 -2.97
N ILE A 49 13.80 -4.17 -2.71
CA ILE A 49 14.93 -5.06 -3.02
C ILE A 49 14.83 -6.37 -2.22
N ILE A 50 14.52 -6.28 -0.93
CA ILE A 50 14.35 -7.47 -0.08
C ILE A 50 13.20 -8.32 -0.59
N TRP A 51 12.08 -7.73 -0.99
CA TRP A 51 10.97 -8.49 -1.54
C TRP A 51 11.37 -9.23 -2.82
N VAL A 52 12.05 -8.56 -3.76
CA VAL A 52 12.55 -9.20 -5.00
C VAL A 52 13.52 -10.34 -4.68
N PHE A 53 14.39 -10.15 -3.70
CA PHE A 53 15.31 -11.21 -3.25
C PHE A 53 14.56 -12.41 -2.65
N LEU A 54 13.53 -12.16 -1.83
CA LEU A 54 12.70 -13.21 -1.25
C LEU A 54 11.93 -14.00 -2.30
N ASP A 55 11.40 -13.32 -3.33
CA ASP A 55 10.75 -13.96 -4.49
C ASP A 55 11.74 -14.82 -5.28
N TYR A 56 12.91 -14.27 -5.61
CA TYR A 56 13.97 -14.99 -6.31
C TYR A 56 14.48 -16.21 -5.53
N SER A 57 14.55 -16.13 -4.20
CA SER A 57 14.98 -17.24 -3.34
C SER A 57 13.93 -18.36 -3.20
N GLY A 58 12.71 -18.16 -3.72
CA GLY A 58 11.60 -19.10 -3.62
C GLY A 58 10.92 -19.13 -2.25
N VAL A 59 11.29 -18.25 -1.32
CA VAL A 59 10.63 -18.11 -0.01
C VAL A 59 9.25 -17.50 -0.18
N ILE A 60 9.16 -16.46 -1.02
CA ILE A 60 7.90 -15.92 -1.52
C ILE A 60 7.76 -16.43 -2.96
N SER A 61 6.58 -16.91 -3.32
CA SER A 61 6.27 -17.20 -4.72
C SER A 61 4.80 -16.87 -4.91
N VAL A 62 4.55 -15.72 -5.52
CA VAL A 62 3.18 -15.22 -5.72
C VAL A 62 3.04 -14.63 -7.12
N ASN A 63 1.88 -14.85 -7.74
CA ASN A 63 1.58 -14.20 -9.01
C ASN A 63 1.20 -12.75 -8.77
N LEU A 64 2.11 -11.82 -9.08
CA LEU A 64 1.91 -10.38 -8.88
C LEU A 64 0.64 -9.86 -9.58
N THR A 65 0.31 -10.37 -10.77
CA THR A 65 -0.88 -9.93 -11.50
C THR A 65 -2.14 -10.26 -10.72
N ASP A 66 -2.24 -11.50 -10.22
CA ASP A 66 -3.40 -11.95 -9.44
C ASP A 66 -3.49 -11.21 -8.10
N VAL A 67 -2.35 -11.00 -7.45
CA VAL A 67 -2.26 -10.26 -6.18
C VAL A 67 -2.74 -8.82 -6.34
N ILE A 68 -2.24 -8.10 -7.36
CA ILE A 68 -2.62 -6.71 -7.64
C ILE A 68 -4.10 -6.62 -7.99
N TRP A 69 -4.59 -7.50 -8.86
CA TRP A 69 -5.99 -7.52 -9.27
C TRP A 69 -6.92 -7.79 -8.08
N THR A 70 -6.58 -8.80 -7.26
CA THR A 70 -7.35 -9.16 -6.06
C THR A 70 -7.37 -8.02 -5.05
N ALA A 71 -6.22 -7.39 -4.78
CA ALA A 71 -6.14 -6.25 -3.88
C ALA A 71 -7.00 -5.08 -4.36
N PHE A 72 -6.95 -4.76 -5.66
CA PHE A 72 -7.74 -3.70 -6.26
C PHE A 72 -9.25 -3.95 -6.14
N VAL A 73 -9.70 -5.16 -6.53
CA VAL A 73 -11.12 -5.54 -6.44
C VAL A 73 -11.61 -5.52 -4.99
N ASN A 74 -10.80 -5.97 -4.03
CA ASN A 74 -11.15 -5.93 -2.61
C ASN A 74 -11.31 -4.50 -2.08
N ILE A 75 -10.41 -3.58 -2.46
CA ILE A 75 -10.54 -2.16 -2.10
C ILE A 75 -11.81 -1.57 -2.70
N LEU A 76 -12.10 -1.86 -3.97
CA LEU A 76 -13.30 -1.38 -4.65
C LEU A 76 -14.58 -1.93 -3.99
N ALA A 77 -14.60 -3.22 -3.66
CA ALA A 77 -15.72 -3.85 -2.96
C ALA A 77 -15.96 -3.22 -1.58
N ALA A 78 -14.88 -2.99 -0.81
CA ALA A 78 -14.96 -2.31 0.49
C ALA A 78 -15.51 -0.89 0.35
N ALA A 79 -15.05 -0.13 -0.66
CA ALA A 79 -15.54 1.23 -0.92
C ALA A 79 -17.03 1.24 -1.29
N ILE A 80 -17.47 0.36 -2.18
CA ILE A 80 -18.88 0.25 -2.57
C ILE A 80 -19.75 -0.13 -1.37
N GLY A 81 -19.34 -1.13 -0.59
CA GLY A 81 -20.05 -1.56 0.62
C GLY A 81 -20.18 -0.43 1.64
N ALA A 82 -19.10 0.32 1.87
CA ALA A 82 -19.12 1.48 2.76
C ALA A 82 -20.09 2.57 2.26
N LEU A 83 -20.10 2.87 0.96
CA LEU A 83 -21.02 3.87 0.38
C LEU A 83 -22.48 3.45 0.51
N ILE A 84 -22.81 2.18 0.26
CA ILE A 84 -24.18 1.66 0.43
C ILE A 84 -24.61 1.76 1.89
N ALA A 85 -23.75 1.35 2.83
CA ALA A 85 -24.04 1.41 4.26
C ALA A 85 -24.27 2.85 4.73
N ILE A 86 -23.42 3.78 4.31
CA ILE A 86 -23.59 5.21 4.59
C ILE A 86 -24.90 5.73 3.99
N GLY A 87 -25.21 5.40 2.74
CA GLY A 87 -26.45 5.83 2.09
C GLY A 87 -27.70 5.32 2.80
N ALA A 88 -27.72 4.04 3.19
CA ALA A 88 -28.83 3.45 3.95
C ALA A 88 -28.99 4.11 5.32
N PHE A 89 -27.87 4.37 6.03
CA PHE A 89 -27.87 5.08 7.30
C PHE A 89 -28.43 6.50 7.17
N LEU A 90 -27.96 7.26 6.16
CA LEU A 90 -28.43 8.62 5.89
C LEU A 90 -29.93 8.65 5.56
N LEU A 91 -30.42 7.74 4.72
CA LEU A 91 -31.84 7.64 4.38
C LEU A 91 -32.71 7.36 5.61
N ALA A 92 -32.23 6.55 6.55
CA ALA A 92 -32.96 6.22 7.77
C ALA A 92 -33.11 7.44 8.70
N ILE A 93 -32.10 8.30 8.81
CA ILE A 93 -32.10 9.46 9.73
C ILE A 93 -32.63 10.75 9.08
N MET A 94 -32.46 10.95 7.77
CA MET A 94 -32.87 12.19 7.10
C MET A 94 -34.39 12.28 6.88
N LYS A 95 -35.12 11.16 7.06
CA LYS A 95 -36.58 11.11 6.95
C LYS A 95 -37.29 11.20 8.32
N SER A 96 -36.54 11.37 9.42
CA SER A 96 -37.11 11.65 10.75
C SER A 96 -37.29 13.15 10.99
#